data_AF-A0A225AD59-F1
#
_entry.id   AF-A0A225AD59-F1
#
_cell.length_a   1.000
_cell.length_b   1.000
_cell.length_c   1.000
_cell.angle_alpha   90.00
_cell.angle_beta   90.00
_cell.angle_gamma   90.00
#
_symmetry.space_group_name_H-M   'P 1'
#
loop_
_entity.id
_entity.type
_entity.pdbx_description
1 polymer ?
#
loop_
_entity_poly.entity_id
_entity_poly.type
_entity_poly.pdbx_seq_one_letter_code
_entity_poly.pdbx_strand_id
1 'polypeptide(L)'
;MAYSTVDELLLSLGLTASTCLQYEYHNAENFLSVLDKEYERFEADNTRSQYIVFHRVTSRLFDQDLLFPENRLLTFESYFPTLEILLVKMENERHGVASRKFGHMLVVQLSHMNNDRLDNGLMPVGTAHFQTTDRIKRAHDSFRPRRFGSSRTRHWPSLVLEVGFSEPYRKLKEDAKWWLTSSNDEVKSVVVISLNQRYREIVVEKWINRGQPTVEYRTVISQEAGRKKINISNNQPLIIRFDDLFLRPANHNEHNITFSTDNWKEFADVVWESQFEQDYKQLAYYLKTTKR
;
A
#
# COMPACT_ATOMS: atom_id res chain seq x y z
N MET A 1 13.35 1.19 17.59
CA MET A 1 12.88 0.74 18.92
C MET A 1 13.26 -0.73 19.06
N ALA A 2 13.85 -1.16 20.17
CA ALA A 2 14.14 -2.58 20.37
C ALA A 2 12.89 -3.25 20.95
N TYR A 3 12.27 -4.15 20.18
CA TYR A 3 11.16 -4.97 20.67
C TYR A 3 11.74 -6.21 21.34
N SER A 4 11.19 -6.63 22.47
CA SER A 4 11.64 -7.81 23.21
C SER A 4 10.87 -9.08 22.83
N THR A 5 9.68 -8.94 22.23
CA THR A 5 8.85 -10.07 21.81
C THR A 5 8.16 -9.83 20.47
N VAL A 6 7.71 -10.91 19.82
CA VAL A 6 6.89 -10.85 18.59
C VAL A 6 5.59 -10.09 18.85
N ASP A 7 4.96 -10.28 20.01
CA ASP A 7 3.70 -9.62 20.33
C ASP A 7 3.87 -8.10 20.45
N GLU A 8 4.95 -7.65 21.07
CA GLU A 8 5.31 -6.23 21.13
C GLU A 8 5.56 -5.65 19.73
N LEU A 9 6.27 -6.40 18.88
CA LEU A 9 6.45 -6.00 17.48
C LEU A 9 5.10 -5.87 16.77
N LEU A 10 4.24 -6.89 16.83
CA LEU A 10 2.95 -6.87 16.14
C LEU A 10 2.08 -5.70 16.64
N LEU A 11 2.03 -5.47 17.94
CA LEU A 11 1.31 -4.33 18.52
C LEU A 11 1.86 -2.98 18.04
N SER A 12 3.18 -2.86 17.90
CA SER A 12 3.83 -1.66 17.35
C SER A 12 3.47 -1.42 15.88
N LEU A 13 3.20 -2.49 15.13
CA LEU A 13 2.71 -2.43 13.76
C LEU A 13 1.20 -2.25 13.69
N GLY A 14 0.49 -2.15 14.81
CA GLY A 14 -0.99 -2.07 14.79
C GLY A 14 -1.69 -3.39 14.47
N LEU A 15 -0.98 -4.51 14.63
CA LEU A 15 -1.47 -5.89 14.51
C LEU A 15 -1.54 -6.56 15.89
N THR A 16 -2.16 -7.73 15.97
CA THR A 16 -2.11 -8.60 17.15
C THR A 16 -1.78 -10.03 16.74
N ALA A 17 -1.21 -10.81 17.65
CA ALA A 17 -0.96 -12.24 17.42
C ALA A 17 -2.24 -13.02 17.06
N SER A 18 -3.40 -12.62 17.59
CA SER A 18 -4.70 -13.22 17.23
C SER A 18 -5.14 -12.91 15.80
N THR A 19 -4.60 -11.85 15.20
CA THR A 19 -4.88 -11.42 13.81
C THR A 19 -3.74 -11.79 12.86
N CYS A 20 -2.79 -12.63 13.27
CA CYS A 20 -1.67 -13.05 12.44
C CYS A 20 -1.46 -14.55 12.57
N LEU A 21 -1.39 -15.25 11.44
CA LEU A 21 -1.02 -16.66 11.43
C LEU A 21 0.49 -16.77 11.67
N GLN A 22 0.94 -17.76 12.43
CA GLN A 22 2.35 -17.89 12.81
C GLN A 22 2.91 -19.23 12.38
N TYR A 23 4.08 -19.21 11.76
CA TYR A 23 4.80 -20.39 11.26
C TYR A 23 6.29 -20.25 11.53
N GLU A 24 6.99 -21.37 11.70
CA GLU A 24 8.46 -21.37 11.64
C GLU A 24 8.92 -21.46 10.18
N TYR A 25 9.91 -20.67 9.79
CA TYR A 25 10.54 -20.78 8.48
C TYR A 25 11.51 -21.95 8.45
N HIS A 26 11.37 -22.83 7.46
CA HIS A 26 12.28 -23.97 7.27
C HIS A 26 13.13 -23.81 6.00
N ASN A 27 12.47 -23.50 4.88
CA ASN A 27 13.08 -23.27 3.57
C ASN A 27 12.04 -22.63 2.62
N ALA A 28 12.48 -22.24 1.42
CA ALA A 28 11.64 -21.60 0.41
C ALA A 28 10.43 -22.46 -0.03
N GLU A 29 10.59 -23.79 -0.16
CA GLU A 29 9.50 -24.69 -0.56
C GLU A 29 8.40 -24.74 0.52
N ASN A 30 8.80 -24.86 1.78
CA ASN A 30 7.88 -24.83 2.91
C ASN A 30 7.16 -23.48 3.01
N PHE A 31 7.89 -22.38 2.80
CA PHE A 31 7.30 -21.04 2.75
C PHE A 31 6.20 -20.95 1.69
N LEU A 32 6.48 -21.38 0.46
CA LEU A 32 5.51 -21.33 -0.65
C LEU A 32 4.28 -22.19 -0.35
N SER A 33 4.50 -23.40 0.17
CA SER A 33 3.39 -24.31 0.55
C SER A 33 2.49 -23.70 1.63
N VAL A 34 3.06 -23.02 2.62
CA VAL A 34 2.27 -22.30 3.63
C VAL A 34 1.53 -21.12 3.00
N LEU A 35 2.20 -20.35 2.15
CA LEU A 35 1.60 -19.19 1.50
C LEU A 35 0.40 -19.58 0.63
N ASP A 36 0.56 -20.59 -0.24
CA ASP A 36 -0.51 -21.07 -1.11
C ASP A 36 -1.72 -21.54 -0.30
N LYS A 37 -1.47 -22.37 0.72
CA LYS A 37 -2.53 -22.91 1.59
C LYS A 37 -3.30 -21.83 2.33
N GLU A 38 -2.61 -20.85 2.91
CA GLU A 38 -3.28 -19.77 3.64
C GLU A 38 -3.92 -18.74 2.70
N TYR A 39 -3.38 -18.56 1.49
CA TYR A 39 -4.00 -17.73 0.46
C TYR A 39 -5.34 -18.31 0.01
N GLU A 40 -5.42 -19.60 -0.29
CA GLU A 40 -6.69 -20.28 -0.62
C GLU A 40 -7.74 -20.11 0.49
N ARG A 41 -7.31 -20.18 1.74
CA ARG A 41 -8.18 -19.99 2.91
C ARG A 41 -8.65 -18.56 3.07
N PHE A 42 -7.78 -17.59 2.79
CA PHE A 42 -8.11 -16.17 2.84
C PHE A 42 -9.05 -15.75 1.71
N GLU A 43 -8.86 -16.30 0.50
CA GLU A 43 -9.77 -16.09 -0.62
C GLU A 43 -11.15 -16.70 -0.37
N ALA A 44 -11.21 -17.88 0.27
CA ALA A 44 -12.47 -18.54 0.64
C ALA A 44 -13.22 -17.81 1.77
N ASP A 45 -12.49 -17.20 2.71
CA ASP A 45 -13.05 -16.42 3.81
C ASP A 45 -12.17 -15.19 4.09
N ASN A 46 -12.60 -14.08 3.50
CA ASN A 46 -11.90 -12.82 3.56
C ASN A 46 -11.96 -12.15 4.96
N THR A 47 -12.68 -12.72 5.92
CA THR A 47 -12.66 -12.28 7.33
C THR A 47 -11.45 -12.79 8.10
N ARG A 48 -10.69 -13.74 7.52
CA ARG A 48 -9.45 -14.26 8.11
C ARG A 48 -8.32 -13.24 8.02
N SER A 49 -7.27 -13.47 8.81
CA SER A 49 -6.03 -12.71 8.73
C SER A 49 -5.45 -12.76 7.32
N GLN A 50 -5.08 -11.59 6.78
CA GLN A 50 -4.27 -11.48 5.57
C GLN A 50 -2.76 -11.52 5.86
N TYR A 51 -2.37 -11.62 7.14
CA TYR A 51 -0.98 -11.59 7.57
C TYR A 51 -0.51 -12.94 8.09
N ILE A 52 0.71 -13.29 7.67
CA ILE A 52 1.45 -14.45 8.13
C ILE A 52 2.79 -13.96 8.69
N VAL A 53 3.15 -14.47 9.86
CA VAL A 53 4.41 -14.22 10.54
C VAL A 53 5.25 -15.49 10.47
N PHE A 54 6.40 -15.39 9.82
CA PHE A 54 7.42 -16.43 9.85
C PHE A 54 8.50 -16.08 10.85
N HIS A 55 8.81 -17.03 11.73
CA HIS A 55 9.87 -16.94 12.74
C HIS A 55 11.15 -17.63 12.28
N ARG A 56 12.27 -17.34 12.97
CA ARG A 56 13.60 -17.94 12.75
C ARG A 56 14.16 -17.67 11.35
N VAL A 57 13.76 -16.55 10.75
CA VAL A 57 14.31 -16.07 9.48
C VAL A 57 15.58 -15.29 9.77
N THR A 58 16.69 -16.00 9.97
CA THR A 58 18.01 -15.38 10.19
C THR A 58 18.41 -14.51 8.99
N SER A 59 19.27 -13.50 9.18
CA SER A 59 19.71 -12.66 8.05
C SER A 59 20.39 -13.47 6.95
N ARG A 60 21.10 -14.54 7.32
CA ARG A 60 21.68 -15.47 6.35
C ARG A 60 20.60 -16.15 5.49
N LEU A 61 19.54 -16.68 6.10
CA LEU A 61 18.45 -17.33 5.36
C LEU A 61 17.69 -16.32 4.51
N PHE A 62 17.45 -15.13 5.04
CA PHE A 62 16.83 -14.04 4.31
C PHE A 62 17.62 -13.66 3.05
N ASP A 63 18.93 -13.47 3.17
CA ASP A 63 19.78 -13.12 2.04
C ASP A 63 19.81 -14.24 0.99
N GLN A 64 19.96 -15.50 1.44
CA GLN A 64 20.07 -16.66 0.55
C GLN A 64 18.76 -16.97 -0.17
N ASP A 65 17.64 -16.95 0.55
CA ASP A 65 16.38 -17.50 0.05
C ASP A 65 15.42 -16.42 -0.46
N LEU A 66 15.48 -15.18 0.08
CA LEU A 66 14.43 -14.17 -0.15
C LEU A 66 14.92 -12.93 -0.92
N LEU A 67 16.19 -12.53 -0.80
CA LEU A 67 16.74 -11.41 -1.57
C LEU A 67 17.27 -11.80 -2.95
N PHE A 68 17.88 -12.99 -3.08
CA PHE A 68 18.48 -13.46 -4.34
C PHE A 68 17.88 -14.77 -4.88
N PRO A 69 16.56 -15.05 -4.77
CA PRO A 69 16.05 -16.27 -5.35
C PRO A 69 16.10 -16.19 -6.88
N GLU A 70 16.54 -17.27 -7.51
CA GLU A 70 16.28 -17.49 -8.95
C GLU A 70 14.77 -17.47 -9.25
N ASN A 71 13.93 -17.71 -8.23
CA ASN A 71 12.48 -17.61 -8.26
C ASN A 71 11.95 -16.33 -7.58
N ARG A 72 11.56 -15.33 -8.38
CA ARG A 72 10.95 -14.04 -7.95
C ARG A 72 9.58 -14.14 -7.24
N LEU A 73 9.21 -15.30 -6.71
CA LEU A 73 7.87 -15.58 -6.16
C LEU A 73 7.74 -15.27 -4.66
N LEU A 74 8.86 -15.03 -3.97
CA LEU A 74 8.88 -14.81 -2.53
C LEU A 74 8.80 -13.32 -2.24
N THR A 75 7.59 -12.80 -2.07
CA THR A 75 7.40 -11.43 -1.61
C THR A 75 6.97 -11.39 -0.15
N PHE A 76 7.34 -10.30 0.53
CA PHE A 76 7.06 -10.09 1.93
C PHE A 76 6.77 -8.61 2.19
N GLU A 77 6.01 -8.35 3.24
CA GLU A 77 5.59 -7.01 3.66
C GLU A 77 6.69 -6.33 4.49
N SER A 78 7.25 -7.05 5.47
CA SER A 78 8.36 -6.53 6.26
C SER A 78 9.27 -7.64 6.78
N TYR A 79 10.57 -7.36 6.86
CA TYR A 79 11.56 -8.20 7.53
C TYR A 79 12.21 -7.42 8.66
N PHE A 80 12.36 -8.07 9.82
CA PHE A 80 12.95 -7.51 11.03
C PHE A 80 14.18 -8.34 11.43
N PRO A 81 15.39 -7.94 10.99
CA PRO A 81 16.59 -8.77 11.15
C PRO A 81 16.90 -9.16 12.59
N THR A 82 16.81 -8.20 13.53
CA THR A 82 17.13 -8.42 14.95
C THR A 82 16.20 -9.44 15.61
N LEU A 83 14.97 -9.57 15.12
CA LEU A 83 13.97 -10.48 15.68
C LEU A 83 13.84 -11.78 14.88
N GLU A 84 14.52 -11.87 13.73
CA GLU A 84 14.40 -12.98 12.79
C GLU A 84 12.94 -13.23 12.37
N ILE A 85 12.20 -12.15 12.16
CA ILE A 85 10.77 -12.17 11.82
C ILE A 85 10.57 -11.68 10.38
N LEU A 86 9.83 -12.45 9.60
CA LEU A 86 9.34 -12.07 8.29
C LEU A 86 7.80 -11.98 8.34
N LEU A 87 7.29 -10.76 8.14
CA LEU A 87 5.86 -10.50 7.97
C LEU A 87 5.51 -10.55 6.49
N VAL A 88 4.55 -11.40 6.16
CA VAL A 88 3.99 -11.55 4.81
C VAL A 88 2.56 -11.05 4.83
N LYS A 89 2.18 -10.32 3.79
CA LYS A 89 0.81 -9.92 3.49
C LYS A 89 0.33 -10.70 2.28
N MET A 90 -0.82 -11.35 2.41
CA MET A 90 -1.55 -11.95 1.30
C MET A 90 -2.29 -10.83 0.55
N GLU A 91 -1.77 -10.43 -0.59
CA GLU A 91 -2.37 -9.40 -1.44
C GLU A 91 -3.44 -10.02 -2.36
N ASN A 92 -4.62 -9.40 -2.44
CA ASN A 92 -5.66 -9.79 -3.40
C ASN A 92 -5.76 -8.82 -4.58
N GLU A 93 -6.48 -9.20 -5.63
CA GLU A 93 -6.66 -8.38 -6.85
C GLU A 93 -7.17 -6.96 -6.54
N ARG A 94 -8.10 -6.84 -5.58
CA ARG A 94 -8.77 -5.60 -5.20
C ARG A 94 -7.75 -4.56 -4.69
N HIS A 95 -6.72 -4.99 -3.99
CA HIS A 95 -5.59 -4.15 -3.57
C HIS A 95 -4.79 -3.61 -4.78
N GLY A 96 -4.53 -4.48 -5.75
CA GLY A 96 -3.83 -4.13 -6.99
C GLY A 96 -4.59 -3.10 -7.83
N VAL A 97 -5.92 -3.25 -7.94
CA VAL A 97 -6.78 -2.31 -8.68
C VAL A 97 -6.71 -0.90 -8.08
N ALA A 98 -6.87 -0.77 -6.76
CA ALA A 98 -6.79 0.52 -6.07
C ALA A 98 -5.43 1.19 -6.26
N SER A 99 -4.33 0.45 -6.05
CA SER A 99 -2.97 0.97 -6.22
C SER A 99 -2.73 1.45 -7.66
N ARG A 100 -3.10 0.63 -8.64
CA ARG A 100 -2.97 0.93 -10.07
C ARG A 100 -3.80 2.13 -10.50
N LYS A 101 -5.03 2.25 -10.01
CA LYS A 101 -5.93 3.36 -10.33
C LYS A 101 -5.40 4.68 -9.76
N PHE A 102 -4.90 4.68 -8.52
CA PHE A 102 -4.28 5.87 -7.95
C PHE A 102 -3.05 6.30 -8.76
N GLY A 103 -2.14 5.38 -9.06
CA GLY A 103 -0.96 5.68 -9.88
C GLY A 103 -1.32 6.22 -11.27
N HIS A 104 -2.36 5.67 -11.91
CA HIS A 104 -2.90 6.20 -13.17
C HIS A 104 -3.41 7.63 -13.02
N MET A 105 -4.21 7.92 -11.99
CA MET A 105 -4.73 9.26 -11.74
C MET A 105 -3.59 10.27 -11.51
N LEU A 106 -2.55 9.88 -10.77
CA LEU A 106 -1.35 10.71 -10.58
C LEU A 106 -0.69 11.04 -11.93
N VAL A 107 -0.47 10.05 -12.79
CA VAL A 107 0.13 10.25 -14.12
C VAL A 107 -0.75 11.14 -15.00
N VAL A 108 -2.07 10.95 -15.00
CA VAL A 108 -3.01 11.80 -15.75
C VAL A 108 -2.93 13.26 -15.30
N GLN A 109 -2.87 13.51 -13.99
CA GLN A 109 -2.74 14.88 -13.50
C GLN A 109 -1.43 15.52 -13.96
N LEU A 110 -0.33 14.76 -14.02
CA LEU A 110 0.97 15.26 -14.48
C LEU A 110 1.00 15.50 -15.99
N SER A 111 0.35 14.66 -16.79
CA SER A 111 0.33 14.81 -18.25
C SER A 111 -0.41 16.06 -18.72
N HIS A 112 -1.34 16.58 -17.89
CA HIS A 112 -2.03 17.84 -18.16
C HIS A 112 -1.17 19.09 -17.91
N MET A 113 -0.06 19.00 -17.17
CA MET A 113 0.69 20.17 -16.72
C MET A 113 1.70 20.71 -17.73
N ASN A 114 2.20 19.91 -18.70
CA ASN A 114 3.12 20.47 -19.71
C ASN A 114 3.33 19.61 -20.97
N ASN A 115 3.78 20.27 -22.05
CA ASN A 115 4.21 19.66 -23.32
C ASN A 115 5.53 18.87 -23.24
N ASP A 116 6.26 18.95 -22.12
CA ASP A 116 7.55 18.28 -21.91
C ASP A 116 7.45 16.85 -21.35
N ARG A 117 6.23 16.28 -21.29
CA ARG A 117 5.97 14.95 -20.72
C ARG A 117 6.46 14.86 -19.28
N LEU A 118 5.95 15.73 -18.41
CA LEU A 118 6.30 15.80 -16.98
C LEU A 118 6.12 14.46 -16.25
N ASP A 119 5.14 13.66 -16.69
CA ASP A 119 4.93 12.28 -16.28
C ASP A 119 6.20 11.42 -16.44
N ASN A 120 6.99 11.63 -17.50
CA ASN A 120 8.30 10.98 -17.66
C ASN A 120 9.34 11.46 -16.65
N GLY A 121 9.16 12.64 -16.07
CA GLY A 121 10.02 13.16 -15.00
C GLY A 121 9.86 12.40 -13.69
N LEU A 122 8.77 11.67 -13.51
CA LEU A 122 8.49 10.83 -12.36
C LEU A 122 8.83 9.37 -12.67
N MET A 123 9.50 8.70 -11.74
CA MET A 123 9.77 7.27 -11.80
C MET A 123 8.79 6.55 -10.88
N PRO A 124 7.90 5.70 -11.40
CA PRO A 124 7.23 4.69 -10.59
C PRO A 124 8.29 3.67 -10.16
N VAL A 125 8.54 3.59 -8.87
CA VAL A 125 9.40 2.57 -8.26
C VAL A 125 8.60 1.31 -7.95
N GLY A 126 7.28 1.45 -7.77
CA GLY A 126 6.39 0.33 -7.54
C GLY A 126 6.55 -0.24 -6.14
N THR A 127 6.51 -1.57 -6.08
CA THR A 127 6.47 -2.34 -4.83
C THR A 127 7.86 -2.71 -4.30
N ALA A 128 8.84 -1.81 -4.45
CA ALA A 128 10.21 -2.05 -4.00
C ALA A 128 10.30 -2.14 -2.48
N HIS A 129 11.35 -2.82 -2.01
CA HIS A 129 11.75 -2.87 -0.62
C HIS A 129 12.69 -1.74 -0.27
N PHE A 130 12.44 -1.11 0.88
CA PHE A 130 13.26 -0.04 1.43
C PHE A 130 13.75 -0.46 2.81
N GLN A 131 15.02 -0.19 3.07
CA GLN A 131 15.75 -0.76 4.20
C GLN A 131 16.27 0.33 5.13
N THR A 132 16.06 0.11 6.42
CA THR A 132 16.82 0.67 7.54
C THR A 132 17.66 -0.43 8.18
N THR A 133 18.41 -0.11 9.24
CA THR A 133 19.16 -1.11 10.01
C THR A 133 18.26 -2.13 10.71
N ASP A 134 17.03 -1.75 11.05
CA ASP A 134 16.09 -2.53 11.86
C ASP A 134 14.90 -3.11 11.10
N ARG A 135 14.61 -2.61 9.88
CA ARG A 135 13.46 -3.08 9.09
C ARG A 135 13.72 -2.96 7.60
N ILE A 136 13.34 -3.99 6.86
CA ILE A 136 13.12 -3.93 5.41
C ILE A 136 11.61 -3.93 5.20
N LYS A 137 11.05 -2.93 4.52
CA LYS A 137 9.62 -2.84 4.25
C LYS A 137 9.35 -2.66 2.76
N ARG A 138 8.31 -3.34 2.28
CA ARG A 138 7.77 -3.16 0.94
C ARG A 138 6.77 -1.99 0.90
N ALA A 139 6.83 -1.18 -0.15
CA ALA A 139 5.76 -0.23 -0.47
C ALA A 139 4.66 -0.93 -1.29
N HIS A 140 3.41 -0.44 -1.19
CA HIS A 140 2.35 -0.89 -2.12
C HIS A 140 2.44 -0.18 -3.47
N ASP A 141 2.81 1.10 -3.47
CA ASP A 141 3.36 1.79 -4.63
C ASP A 141 4.27 2.93 -4.14
N SER A 142 5.20 3.37 -4.97
CA SER A 142 6.11 4.44 -4.60
C SER A 142 6.65 5.18 -5.81
N PHE A 143 6.89 6.48 -5.63
CA PHE A 143 7.24 7.40 -6.71
C PHE A 143 8.40 8.30 -6.29
N ARG A 144 9.29 8.58 -7.23
CA ARG A 144 10.41 9.50 -7.02
C ARG A 144 10.75 10.24 -8.31
N PRO A 145 11.34 11.44 -8.25
CA PRO A 145 11.80 12.11 -9.46
C PRO A 145 12.91 11.30 -10.14
N ARG A 146 13.04 11.37 -11.47
CA ARG A 146 14.15 10.75 -12.20
C ARG A 146 15.48 11.49 -12.00
N ARG A 147 15.38 12.81 -11.86
CA ARG A 147 16.50 13.72 -11.64
C ARG A 147 16.57 14.08 -10.16
N PHE A 148 17.76 13.98 -9.58
CA PHE A 148 18.02 14.31 -8.19
C PHE A 148 19.05 15.42 -8.15
N GLY A 149 18.94 16.33 -7.17
CA GLY A 149 20.07 17.17 -6.77
C GLY A 149 21.20 16.31 -6.17
N SER A 150 22.42 16.84 -6.12
CA SER A 150 23.60 16.13 -5.60
C SER A 150 23.55 15.80 -4.10
N SER A 151 22.58 16.33 -3.36
CA SER A 151 22.51 16.27 -1.89
C SER A 151 21.62 15.16 -1.32
N ARG A 152 21.06 14.26 -2.13
CA ARG A 152 20.13 13.21 -1.67
C ARG A 152 20.47 11.83 -2.22
N THR A 153 20.23 10.80 -1.42
CA THR A 153 20.35 9.42 -1.89
C THR A 153 19.22 9.07 -2.85
N ARG A 154 19.49 8.17 -3.81
CA ARG A 154 18.42 7.56 -4.63
C ARG A 154 17.80 6.36 -3.90
N HIS A 155 17.84 6.32 -2.57
CA HIS A 155 17.30 5.19 -1.82
C HIS A 155 15.79 5.34 -1.65
N TRP A 156 15.33 6.42 -1.00
CA TRP A 156 13.92 6.59 -0.65
C TRP A 156 13.09 7.27 -1.75
N PRO A 157 11.77 6.97 -1.83
CA PRO A 157 10.86 7.69 -2.68
C PRO A 157 10.51 9.06 -2.08
N SER A 158 9.88 9.93 -2.86
CA SER A 158 9.31 11.19 -2.34
C SER A 158 7.84 11.03 -1.95
N LEU A 159 7.11 10.14 -2.63
CA LEU A 159 5.73 9.79 -2.37
C LEU A 159 5.59 8.27 -2.22
N VAL A 160 4.88 7.83 -1.19
CA VAL A 160 4.52 6.43 -0.97
C VAL A 160 3.00 6.30 -0.97
N LEU A 161 2.50 5.19 -1.52
CA LEU A 161 1.12 4.76 -1.40
C LEU A 161 1.06 3.51 -0.51
N GLU A 162 0.12 3.52 0.42
CA GLU A 162 -0.23 2.40 1.28
C GLU A 162 -1.72 2.09 1.11
N VAL A 163 -2.06 0.86 0.71
CA VAL A 163 -3.45 0.45 0.48
C VAL A 163 -3.80 -0.75 1.36
N GLY A 164 -4.93 -0.66 2.06
CA GLY A 164 -5.44 -1.74 2.91
C GLY A 164 -6.87 -2.09 2.57
N PHE A 165 -7.16 -3.37 2.34
CA PHE A 165 -8.51 -3.87 2.05
C PHE A 165 -9.20 -4.50 3.26
N SER A 166 -8.47 -5.33 4.00
CA SER A 166 -8.92 -5.88 5.29
C SER A 166 -7.97 -5.48 6.41
N GLU A 167 -7.01 -4.59 6.10
CA GLU A 167 -5.97 -4.22 7.04
C GLU A 167 -6.55 -3.36 8.15
N PRO A 168 -6.15 -3.60 9.41
CA PRO A 168 -6.49 -2.70 10.48
C PRO A 168 -6.02 -1.29 10.12
N TYR A 169 -6.91 -0.30 10.21
CA TYR A 169 -6.56 1.10 9.97
C TYR A 169 -5.34 1.56 10.81
N ARG A 170 -5.17 0.97 12.01
CA ARG A 170 -3.99 1.19 12.85
C ARG A 170 -2.69 0.77 12.16
N LYS A 171 -2.66 -0.36 11.44
CA LYS A 171 -1.48 -0.83 10.70
C LYS A 171 -1.07 0.14 9.60
N LEU A 172 -2.02 0.57 8.78
CA LEU A 172 -1.79 1.59 7.74
C LEU A 172 -1.22 2.90 8.31
N LYS A 173 -1.73 3.33 9.47
CA LYS A 173 -1.22 4.51 10.18
C LYS A 173 0.23 4.32 10.66
N GLU A 174 0.56 3.17 11.24
CA GLU A 174 1.94 2.90 11.68
C GLU A 174 2.91 2.75 10.50
N ASP A 175 2.45 2.22 9.36
CA ASP A 175 3.25 2.23 8.14
C ASP A 175 3.52 3.65 7.63
N ALA A 176 2.49 4.50 7.55
CA ALA A 176 2.66 5.89 7.13
C ALA A 176 3.65 6.65 8.02
N LYS A 177 3.57 6.45 9.35
CA LYS A 177 4.55 7.01 10.28
C LYS A 177 5.96 6.47 10.04
N TRP A 178 6.10 5.16 9.82
CA TRP A 178 7.41 4.56 9.56
C TRP A 178 8.07 5.18 8.34
N TRP A 179 7.36 5.32 7.21
CA TRP A 179 7.91 5.98 6.01
C TRP A 179 8.39 7.41 6.30
N LEU A 180 7.60 8.19 7.04
CA LEU A 180 7.89 9.60 7.32
C LEU A 180 9.01 9.82 8.35
N THR A 181 9.27 8.84 9.22
CA THR A 181 10.26 8.97 10.31
C THR A 181 11.55 8.21 10.03
N SER A 182 11.48 7.07 9.36
CA SER A 182 12.62 6.21 9.05
C SER A 182 13.42 6.67 7.83
N SER A 183 12.82 7.50 6.97
CA SER A 183 13.45 7.96 5.73
C SER A 183 14.37 9.18 5.90
N ASN A 184 14.59 9.66 7.13
CA ASN A 184 15.35 10.89 7.38
C ASN A 184 14.83 12.09 6.55
N ASP A 185 13.51 12.30 6.58
CA ASP A 185 12.80 13.33 5.82
C ASP A 185 12.90 13.19 4.27
N GLU A 186 13.38 12.05 3.76
CA GLU A 186 13.40 11.82 2.32
C GLU A 186 12.00 11.52 1.75
N VAL A 187 11.14 10.79 2.47
CA VAL A 187 9.72 10.65 2.08
C VAL A 187 8.97 11.91 2.51
N LYS A 188 8.37 12.61 1.55
CA LYS A 188 7.69 13.90 1.78
C LYS A 188 6.20 13.74 2.08
N SER A 189 5.57 12.73 1.49
CA SER A 189 4.19 12.40 1.81
C SER A 189 3.88 10.92 1.63
N VAL A 190 2.89 10.45 2.37
CA VAL A 190 2.33 9.11 2.24
C VAL A 190 0.83 9.24 2.01
N VAL A 191 0.31 8.63 0.96
CA VAL A 191 -1.14 8.51 0.74
C VAL A 191 -1.57 7.14 1.26
N VAL A 192 -2.56 7.13 2.14
CA VAL A 192 -3.15 5.92 2.71
C VAL A 192 -4.55 5.77 2.14
N ILE A 193 -4.86 4.60 1.59
CA ILE A 193 -6.19 4.24 1.10
C ILE A 193 -6.67 3.01 1.84
N SER A 194 -7.68 3.16 2.70
CA SER A 194 -8.33 2.06 3.39
C SER A 194 -9.67 1.76 2.74
N LEU A 195 -9.81 0.56 2.18
CA LEU A 195 -11.03 0.06 1.57
C LEU A 195 -11.81 -0.71 2.63
N ASN A 196 -13.12 -0.50 2.71
CA ASN A 196 -13.98 -1.33 3.52
C ASN A 196 -14.37 -2.58 2.73
N GLN A 197 -14.19 -3.75 3.33
CA GLN A 197 -14.47 -5.04 2.70
C GLN A 197 -15.97 -5.29 2.48
N ARG A 198 -16.83 -4.81 3.38
CA ARG A 198 -18.26 -5.17 3.40
C ARG A 198 -19.15 -4.10 2.81
N TYR A 199 -18.74 -2.85 2.94
CA TYR A 199 -19.53 -1.70 2.53
C TYR A 199 -18.78 -0.88 1.49
N ARG A 200 -19.52 -0.17 0.64
CA ARG A 200 -18.96 0.81 -0.30
C ARG A 200 -18.48 2.02 0.50
N GLU A 201 -17.32 1.89 1.12
CA GLU A 201 -16.65 2.92 1.91
C GLU A 201 -15.13 2.86 1.66
N ILE A 202 -14.55 4.02 1.39
CA ILE A 202 -13.11 4.20 1.17
C ILE A 202 -12.66 5.40 2.00
N VAL A 203 -11.65 5.20 2.84
CA VAL A 203 -10.98 6.29 3.57
C VAL A 203 -9.69 6.61 2.85
N VAL A 204 -9.50 7.88 2.50
CA VAL A 204 -8.25 8.38 1.90
C VAL A 204 -7.62 9.40 2.84
N GLU A 205 -6.34 9.22 3.14
CA GLU A 205 -5.56 10.15 3.94
C GLU A 205 -4.26 10.55 3.23
N LYS A 206 -3.84 11.79 3.44
CA LYS A 206 -2.46 12.22 3.14
C LYS A 206 -1.75 12.51 4.45
N TRP A 207 -0.67 11.78 4.68
CA TRP A 207 0.24 11.95 5.80
C TRP A 207 1.48 12.73 5.37
N ILE A 208 1.95 13.62 6.24
CA ILE A 208 3.17 14.40 6.07
C ILE A 208 3.93 14.47 7.39
N ASN A 209 5.20 14.87 7.34
CA ASN A 209 5.99 15.16 8.53
C ASN A 209 6.11 16.68 8.73
N ARG A 210 5.60 17.21 9.84
CA ARG A 210 5.78 18.61 10.27
C ARG A 210 6.41 18.66 11.65
N GLY A 211 7.58 18.03 11.79
CA GLY A 211 8.24 17.73 13.07
C GLY A 211 7.73 16.44 13.72
N GLN A 212 6.49 16.06 13.43
CA GLN A 212 5.94 14.74 13.69
C GLN A 212 4.97 14.32 12.57
N PRO A 213 4.79 13.01 12.32
CA PRO A 213 3.81 12.53 11.37
C PRO A 213 2.38 12.96 11.73
N THR A 214 1.70 13.58 10.77
CA THR A 214 0.32 14.04 10.93
C THR A 214 -0.50 13.84 9.66
N VAL A 215 -1.81 13.68 9.82
CA VAL A 215 -2.76 13.70 8.70
C VAL A 215 -2.97 15.16 8.29
N GLU A 216 -2.61 15.51 7.06
CA GLU A 216 -2.88 16.83 6.48
C GLU A 216 -4.24 16.86 5.78
N TYR A 217 -4.64 15.73 5.19
CA TYR A 217 -5.89 15.58 4.47
C TYR A 217 -6.54 14.25 4.83
N ARG A 218 -7.87 14.27 5.00
CA ARG A 218 -8.69 13.07 5.15
C ARG A 218 -10.02 13.27 4.42
N THR A 219 -10.48 12.23 3.74
CA THR A 219 -11.85 12.14 3.25
C THR A 219 -12.38 10.72 3.38
N VAL A 220 -13.69 10.59 3.48
CA VAL A 220 -14.42 9.32 3.44
C VAL A 220 -15.34 9.37 2.23
N ILE A 221 -15.16 8.43 1.31
CA ILE A 221 -15.99 8.25 0.13
C ILE A 221 -16.93 7.08 0.44
N SER A 222 -18.23 7.30 0.37
CA SER A 222 -19.21 6.27 0.72
C SER A 222 -20.40 6.25 -0.22
N GLN A 223 -21.01 5.08 -0.36
CA GLN A 223 -22.26 4.90 -1.07
C GLN A 223 -23.17 3.97 -0.28
N GLU A 224 -24.35 4.46 0.08
CA GLU A 224 -25.36 3.65 0.77
C GLU A 224 -25.91 2.56 -0.15
N ALA A 225 -26.19 1.39 0.42
CA ALA A 225 -26.75 0.27 -0.32
C ALA A 225 -28.04 0.66 -1.07
N GLY A 226 -28.13 0.30 -2.35
CA GLY A 226 -29.28 0.62 -3.20
C GLY A 226 -29.36 2.07 -3.69
N ARG A 227 -28.43 2.94 -3.30
CA ARG A 227 -28.35 4.33 -3.80
C ARG A 227 -27.25 4.46 -4.85
N LYS A 228 -27.51 5.26 -5.89
CA LYS A 228 -26.49 5.61 -6.90
C LYS A 228 -25.56 6.75 -6.46
N LYS A 229 -25.98 7.56 -5.50
CA LYS A 229 -25.23 8.76 -5.09
C LYS A 229 -24.01 8.39 -4.26
N ILE A 230 -22.83 8.82 -4.72
CA ILE A 230 -21.59 8.80 -3.94
C ILE A 230 -21.54 10.05 -3.05
N ASN A 231 -21.24 9.85 -1.78
CA ASN A 231 -21.00 10.90 -0.80
C ASN A 231 -19.49 11.01 -0.51
N ILE A 232 -19.01 12.24 -0.34
CA ILE A 232 -17.62 12.52 0.04
C ILE A 232 -17.68 13.45 1.25
N SER A 233 -17.01 13.08 2.34
CA SER A 233 -17.08 13.83 3.60
C SER A 233 -16.26 15.13 3.58
N ASN A 234 -15.21 15.20 2.76
CA ASN A 234 -14.39 16.39 2.58
C ASN A 234 -14.39 16.82 1.10
N ASN A 235 -14.95 18.00 0.84
CA ASN A 235 -15.08 18.56 -0.52
C ASN A 235 -13.83 19.33 -0.98
N GLN A 236 -12.82 19.49 -0.12
CA GLN A 236 -11.52 20.03 -0.53
C GLN A 236 -10.75 18.95 -1.29
N PRO A 237 -9.89 19.32 -2.26
CA PRO A 237 -9.07 18.35 -2.96
C PRO A 237 -7.92 17.84 -2.07
N LEU A 238 -7.47 16.60 -2.33
CA LEU A 238 -6.15 16.17 -1.85
C LEU A 238 -5.09 16.84 -2.72
N ILE A 239 -4.13 17.51 -2.10
CA ILE A 239 -3.05 18.21 -2.79
C ILE A 239 -1.71 17.52 -2.48
N ILE A 240 -1.03 17.00 -3.50
CA ILE A 240 0.39 16.64 -3.43
C ILE A 240 1.18 17.83 -3.96
N ARG A 241 2.05 18.41 -3.12
CA ARG A 241 2.82 19.58 -3.54
C ARG A 241 3.84 19.17 -4.59
N PHE A 242 4.03 20.04 -5.58
CA PHE A 242 4.97 19.77 -6.66
C PHE A 242 6.39 19.61 -6.15
N ASP A 243 6.81 20.50 -5.26
CA ASP A 243 8.15 20.51 -4.67
C ASP A 243 8.41 19.30 -3.75
N ASP A 244 7.39 18.82 -3.06
CA ASP A 244 7.46 17.56 -2.32
C ASP A 244 7.65 16.35 -3.24
N LEU A 245 6.92 16.30 -4.37
CA LEU A 245 6.96 15.16 -5.30
C LEU A 245 8.23 15.14 -6.14
N PHE A 246 8.62 16.28 -6.73
CA PHE A 246 9.74 16.40 -7.66
C PHE A 246 11.04 16.86 -7.01
N LEU A 247 11.02 17.25 -5.73
CA LEU A 247 12.18 17.70 -4.97
C LEU A 247 12.88 18.92 -5.58
N ARG A 248 12.09 19.78 -6.23
CA ARG A 248 12.52 21.06 -6.81
C ARG A 248 11.33 22.01 -6.92
N PRO A 249 11.56 23.33 -7.01
CA PRO A 249 10.49 24.27 -7.33
C PRO A 249 9.79 23.93 -8.65
N ALA A 250 8.50 24.26 -8.69
CA ALA A 250 7.71 24.23 -9.92
C ALA A 250 8.16 25.35 -10.88
N ASN A 251 8.21 25.05 -12.16
CA ASN A 251 8.49 26.00 -13.24
C ASN A 251 7.21 26.32 -14.01
N HIS A 252 7.04 27.56 -14.51
CA HIS A 252 5.98 28.01 -15.44
C HIS A 252 4.61 27.29 -15.32
N ASN A 253 4.42 26.18 -16.04
CA ASN A 253 3.15 25.44 -16.13
C ASN A 253 2.99 24.31 -15.10
N GLU A 254 4.04 24.03 -14.33
CA GLU A 254 4.02 23.04 -13.27
C GLU A 254 3.33 23.62 -12.04
N HIS A 255 2.49 22.81 -11.40
CA HIS A 255 1.77 23.20 -10.20
C HIS A 255 1.51 21.98 -9.31
N ASN A 256 0.90 22.21 -8.15
CA ASN A 256 0.54 21.12 -7.25
C ASN A 256 -0.42 20.13 -7.93
N ILE A 257 -0.24 18.86 -7.61
CA ILE A 257 -1.07 17.77 -8.11
C ILE A 257 -2.33 17.74 -7.25
N THR A 258 -3.48 17.86 -7.89
CA THR A 258 -4.77 18.04 -7.22
C THR A 258 -5.69 16.87 -7.56
N PHE A 259 -6.24 16.21 -6.55
CA PHE A 259 -7.26 15.17 -6.69
C PHE A 259 -8.59 15.69 -6.17
N SER A 260 -9.48 16.05 -7.10
CA SER A 260 -10.79 16.61 -6.81
C SER A 260 -11.78 15.55 -6.30
N THR A 261 -12.95 16.00 -5.87
CA THR A 261 -14.07 15.10 -5.55
C THR A 261 -14.46 14.21 -6.72
N ASP A 262 -14.35 14.68 -7.96
CA ASP A 262 -14.72 13.90 -9.13
C ASP A 262 -13.68 12.82 -9.45
N ASN A 263 -12.40 13.15 -9.24
CA ASN A 263 -11.35 12.13 -9.28
C ASN A 263 -11.59 11.02 -8.27
N TRP A 264 -12.04 11.36 -7.05
CA TRP A 264 -12.34 10.37 -6.02
C TRP A 264 -13.62 9.57 -6.28
N LYS A 265 -14.63 10.14 -6.92
CA LYS A 265 -15.80 9.37 -7.40
C LYS A 265 -15.39 8.36 -8.46
N GLU A 266 -14.60 8.78 -9.45
CA GLU A 266 -14.09 7.89 -10.50
C GLU A 266 -13.20 6.77 -9.91
N PHE A 267 -12.37 7.10 -8.91
CA PHE A 267 -11.60 6.11 -8.15
C PHE A 267 -12.52 5.10 -7.47
N ALA A 268 -13.54 5.58 -6.75
CA ALA A 268 -14.47 4.73 -6.00
C ALA A 268 -15.30 3.83 -6.92
N ASP A 269 -15.75 4.32 -8.08
CA ASP A 269 -16.48 3.51 -9.05
C ASP A 269 -15.65 2.31 -9.53
N VAL A 270 -14.40 2.54 -9.95
CA VAL A 270 -13.50 1.47 -10.41
C VAL A 270 -13.21 0.47 -9.29
N VAL A 271 -12.92 0.98 -8.09
CA VAL A 271 -12.61 0.12 -6.95
C VAL A 271 -13.83 -0.69 -6.52
N TRP A 272 -15.01 -0.09 -6.40
CA TRP A 272 -16.23 -0.80 -6.01
C TRP A 272 -16.73 -1.78 -7.09
N GLU A 273 -16.50 -1.52 -8.37
CA GLU A 273 -16.76 -2.50 -9.43
C GLU A 273 -15.92 -3.78 -9.19
N SER A 274 -14.63 -3.62 -8.87
CA SER A 274 -13.74 -4.74 -8.54
C SER A 274 -14.08 -5.41 -7.19
N GLN A 275 -14.58 -4.66 -6.20
CA GLN A 275 -14.94 -5.20 -4.89
C GLN A 275 -16.28 -5.95 -4.89
N PHE A 276 -17.28 -5.45 -5.62
CA PHE A 276 -18.68 -5.86 -5.42
C PHE A 276 -19.40 -6.28 -6.70
N GLU A 277 -18.87 -6.08 -7.91
CA GLU A 277 -19.65 -6.34 -9.13
C GLU A 277 -19.10 -7.51 -9.95
N GLN A 278 -17.80 -7.82 -9.86
CA GLN A 278 -17.23 -9.01 -10.48
C GLN A 278 -17.77 -10.31 -9.86
N ASP A 279 -17.92 -10.35 -8.53
CA ASP A 279 -18.46 -11.51 -7.80
C ASP A 279 -19.91 -11.84 -8.21
N TYR A 280 -20.74 -10.83 -8.48
CA TYR A 280 -22.13 -11.05 -8.93
C TYR A 280 -22.21 -11.58 -10.36
N LYS A 281 -21.33 -11.16 -11.28
CA LYS A 281 -21.31 -11.67 -12.66
C LYS A 281 -20.90 -13.14 -12.68
N GLN A 282 -19.94 -13.53 -11.85
CA GLN A 282 -19.48 -14.91 -11.72
C GLN A 282 -20.51 -15.80 -11.03
N LEU A 283 -21.15 -15.33 -9.96
CA LEU A 283 -22.24 -16.05 -9.28
C LEU A 283 -23.48 -16.21 -10.18
N ALA A 284 -23.87 -15.16 -10.93
CA ALA A 284 -24.97 -15.21 -11.88
C ALA A 284 -24.68 -16.14 -13.08
N TYR A 285 -23.42 -16.22 -13.52
CA TYR A 285 -22.98 -17.19 -14.53
C TYR A 285 -23.09 -18.63 -13.99
N TYR A 286 -22.56 -18.88 -12.79
CA TYR A 286 -22.59 -20.20 -12.15
C TYR A 286 -24.03 -20.70 -11.90
N LEU A 287 -24.92 -19.83 -11.41
CA LEU A 287 -26.33 -20.13 -11.20
C LEU A 287 -27.10 -20.36 -12.52
N LYS A 288 -26.64 -19.78 -13.63
CA LYS A 288 -27.20 -20.05 -14.97
C LYS A 288 -26.73 -21.40 -15.53
N THR A 289 -25.51 -21.83 -15.22
CA THR A 289 -24.93 -23.08 -15.75
C THR A 289 -25.28 -24.32 -14.93
N THR A 290 -25.60 -24.18 -13.64
CA THR A 290 -26.02 -25.29 -12.76
C THR A 290 -27.52 -25.56 -12.76
N LYS A 291 -28.33 -24.71 -13.42
CA LYS A 291 -29.77 -24.94 -13.65
C LYS A 291 -30.06 -25.61 -15.02
N ARG A 292 -29.08 -26.27 -15.63
CA ARG A 292 -29.24 -27.08 -16.83
C ARG A 292 -28.99 -28.55 -16.55
#